data_AF-A0A962T3K3-F1
#
_entry.id   AF-A0A962T3K3-F1
#
_cell.length_a   1.000
_cell.length_b   1.000
_cell.length_c   1.000
_cell.angle_alpha   90.00
_cell.angle_beta   90.00
_cell.angle_gamma   90.00
#
_symmetry.space_group_name_H-M   'P 1'
#
loop_
_entity.id
_entity.type
_entity.pdbx_description
1 polymer ?
#
loop_
_entity_poly.entity_id
_entity_poly.type
_entity_poly.pdbx_seq_one_letter_code
_entity_poly.pdbx_strand_id
1 'polypeptide(L)'
;ELEIGAAGGQQQLAAHEAGLLSTGERIDVAAGELGARFILLAARPLREPVVQYGPFVMNTREEIEQALVDYQNGELTGERTTPLVSSRS
;
A
#
# COMPACT_ATOMS: atom_id res chain seq x y z
N GLU A 1 21.87 -6.03 11.85
CA GLU A 1 20.47 -6.38 12.17
C GLU A 1 19.83 -5.22 12.92
N LEU A 2 18.51 -5.10 12.86
CA LEU A 2 17.75 -4.06 13.55
C LEU A 2 17.02 -4.69 14.72
N GLU A 3 17.17 -4.17 15.92
CA GLU A 3 16.35 -4.56 17.07
C GLU A 3 15.28 -3.50 17.30
N ILE A 4 14.03 -3.94 17.48
CA ILE A 4 12.88 -3.06 17.71
C ILE A 4 12.12 -3.53 18.96
N GLY A 5 11.77 -2.59 19.84
CA GLY A 5 10.91 -2.83 21.00
C GLY A 5 11.50 -2.34 22.31
N ALA A 6 10.66 -2.28 23.34
CA ALA A 6 11.08 -1.88 24.68
C ALA A 6 11.98 -2.95 25.33
N ALA A 7 12.78 -2.53 26.31
CA ALA A 7 13.66 -3.42 27.07
C ALA A 7 12.88 -4.60 27.67
N GLY A 8 13.31 -5.83 27.37
CA GLY A 8 12.65 -7.07 27.82
C GLY A 8 11.63 -7.65 26.84
N GLY A 9 11.38 -6.99 25.70
CA GLY A 9 10.52 -7.47 24.62
C GLY A 9 11.04 -7.13 23.24
N GLN A 10 12.36 -6.95 23.09
CA GLN A 10 12.97 -6.61 21.80
C GLN A 10 12.87 -7.79 20.82
N GLN A 11 12.52 -7.47 19.58
CA GLN A 11 12.56 -8.38 18.47
C GLN A 11 13.62 -7.95 17.47
N GLN A 12 14.41 -8.90 17.01
CA GLN A 12 15.39 -8.69 15.97
C GLN A 12 14.73 -8.87 14.59
N LEU A 13 15.00 -7.95 13.68
CA LEU A 13 14.54 -7.98 12.29
C LEU A 13 15.75 -8.02 11.36
N ALA A 14 15.71 -8.97 10.43
CA ALA A 14 16.65 -9.07 9.33
C ALA A 14 16.30 -8.08 8.21
N ALA A 15 17.19 -7.96 7.23
CA ALA A 15 16.89 -7.20 6.03
C ALA A 15 15.70 -7.82 5.27
N HIS A 16 14.83 -6.97 4.72
CA HIS A 16 13.59 -7.35 4.01
C HIS A 16 12.48 -7.94 4.90
N GLU A 17 12.57 -7.79 6.22
CA GLU A 17 11.50 -8.14 7.14
C GLU A 17 10.69 -6.93 7.57
N ALA A 18 9.44 -7.18 7.97
CA ALA A 18 8.55 -6.19 8.54
C ALA A 18 8.15 -6.61 9.96
N GLY A 19 8.28 -5.68 10.91
CA GLY A 19 7.77 -5.84 12.28
C GLY A 19 6.42 -5.17 12.42
N LEU A 20 5.47 -5.82 13.10
CA LEU A 20 4.21 -5.20 13.48
C LEU A 20 4.36 -4.51 14.82
N LEU A 21 4.01 -3.23 14.87
CA LEU A 21 4.05 -2.43 16.08
C LEU A 21 2.66 -2.36 16.72
N SER A 22 2.64 -2.31 18.06
CA SER A 22 1.44 -1.97 18.81
C SER A 22 1.20 -0.45 18.81
N THR A 23 0.05 -0.04 19.32
CA THR A 23 -0.24 1.39 19.51
C THR A 23 0.68 2.00 20.56
N GLY A 24 1.16 3.21 20.30
CA GLY A 24 2.06 3.94 21.20
C GLY A 24 2.59 5.21 20.57
N GLU A 25 3.25 6.04 21.38
CA GLU A 25 3.83 7.32 20.95
C GLU A 25 5.33 7.25 20.66
N ARG A 26 5.97 6.13 21.04
CA ARG A 26 7.41 5.93 20.96
C ARG A 26 7.73 4.53 20.46
N ILE A 27 8.80 4.43 19.67
CA ILE A 27 9.48 3.18 19.35
C ILE A 27 10.93 3.27 19.82
N ASP A 28 11.44 2.19 20.38
CA ASP A 28 12.85 2.02 20.67
C ASP A 28 13.47 1.14 19.58
N VAL A 29 14.59 1.59 19.03
CA VAL A 29 15.29 0.95 17.93
C VAL A 29 16.78 0.98 18.21
N ALA A 30 17.44 -0.16 18.02
CA ALA A 30 18.88 -0.29 18.11
C ALA A 30 19.42 -0.89 16.80
N ALA A 31 20.42 -0.22 16.23
CA ALA A 31 21.12 -0.73 15.06
C ALA A 31 22.39 -1.46 15.50
N GLY A 32 22.69 -2.59 14.84
CA GLY A 32 23.98 -3.27 15.00
C GLY A 32 25.17 -2.46 14.44
N GLU A 33 26.37 -3.04 14.50
CA GLU A 33 27.63 -2.35 14.19
C GLU A 33 27.71 -1.72 12.78
N LEU A 34 27.03 -2.33 11.81
CA LEU A 34 27.00 -1.85 10.42
C LEU A 34 25.95 -0.77 10.17
N GLY A 35 25.21 -0.36 11.21
CA GLY A 35 24.05 0.51 11.11
C GLY A 35 22.81 -0.21 10.57
N ALA A 36 21.72 0.54 10.40
CA ALA A 36 20.46 0.04 9.88
C ALA A 36 19.78 1.07 8.97
N ARG A 37 19.00 0.58 8.01
CA ARG A 37 18.14 1.39 7.15
C ARG A 37 16.77 0.73 7.10
N PHE A 38 15.74 1.49 7.45
CA PHE A 38 14.37 1.01 7.50
C PHE A 38 13.40 2.16 7.21
N ILE A 39 12.15 1.82 6.93
CA ILE A 39 11.05 2.76 6.80
C ILE A 39 10.06 2.46 7.92
N LEU A 40 9.60 3.51 8.60
CA LEU A 40 8.49 3.41 9.55
C LEU A 40 7.20 3.79 8.84
N LEU A 41 6.22 2.89 8.82
CA LEU A 41 4.89 3.13 8.28
C LEU A 41 3.89 3.21 9.43
N ALA A 42 3.20 4.33 9.55
CA ALA A 42 2.14 4.53 10.54
C ALA A 42 1.02 5.37 9.93
N ALA A 43 -0.22 4.94 10.11
CA ALA A 43 -1.40 5.61 9.58
C ALA A 43 -2.61 5.38 10.49
N ARG A 44 -3.60 6.27 10.40
CA ARG A 44 -4.90 6.03 11.02
C ARG A 44 -5.66 4.96 10.22
N PRO A 45 -6.27 3.96 10.87
CA PRO A 45 -7.10 2.99 10.16
C PRO A 45 -8.25 3.67 9.41
N LEU A 46 -8.46 3.28 8.16
CA LEU A 46 -9.55 3.81 7.31
C LEU A 46 -10.94 3.43 7.86
N ARG A 47 -11.05 2.25 8.49
CA ARG A 47 -12.30 1.70 9.04
C ARG A 47 -13.42 1.52 8.01
N GLU A 48 -13.04 1.28 6.77
CA GLU A 48 -13.95 0.89 5.70
C GLU A 48 -13.67 -0.56 5.29
N PRO A 49 -14.66 -1.30 4.77
CA PRO A 49 -14.41 -2.61 4.18
C PRO A 49 -13.39 -2.50 3.05
N VAL A 50 -12.54 -3.51 2.93
CA VAL A 50 -11.54 -3.63 1.86
C VAL A 50 -11.81 -4.92 1.11
N VAL A 51 -12.15 -4.80 -0.17
CA VAL A 51 -12.34 -5.91 -1.10
C VAL A 51 -11.30 -5.77 -2.20
N GLN A 52 -10.46 -6.79 -2.36
CA GLN A 52 -9.38 -6.80 -3.36
C GLN A 52 -9.60 -7.90 -4.40
N TYR A 53 -9.42 -7.55 -5.68
CA TYR A 53 -9.35 -8.50 -6.77
C TYR A 53 -8.28 -8.08 -7.78
N GLY A 54 -7.15 -8.80 -7.76
CA GLY A 54 -5.99 -8.47 -8.59
C GLY A 54 -5.48 -7.05 -8.30
N PRO A 55 -5.40 -6.16 -9.30
CA PRO A 55 -4.93 -4.78 -9.12
C PRO A 55 -6.00 -3.83 -8.55
N PHE A 56 -7.24 -4.28 -8.36
CA PHE A 56 -8.35 -3.44 -7.92
C PHE A 56 -8.62 -3.62 -6.43
N VAL A 57 -8.80 -2.49 -5.73
CA VAL A 57 -9.17 -2.42 -4.32
C VAL A 57 -10.34 -1.46 -4.21
N MET A 58 -11.48 -1.95 -3.69
CA MET A 58 -12.73 -1.20 -3.51
C MET A 58 -13.36 -1.53 -2.15
N ASN A 59 -14.51 -0.94 -1.83
CA ASN A 59 -15.21 -1.18 -0.57
C ASN A 59 -16.24 -2.33 -0.68
N THR A 60 -16.78 -2.62 -1.86
CA THR A 60 -17.78 -3.68 -2.07
C THR A 60 -17.43 -4.64 -3.22
N ARG A 61 -18.14 -5.77 -3.33
CA ARG A 61 -17.93 -6.73 -4.43
C ARG A 61 -18.49 -6.19 -5.75
N GLU A 62 -19.60 -5.49 -5.68
CA GLU A 62 -20.27 -4.84 -6.80
C GLU A 62 -19.37 -3.77 -7.43
N GLU A 63 -18.66 -2.99 -6.61
CA GLU A 63 -17.65 -2.02 -7.09
C GLU A 63 -16.47 -2.69 -7.80
N ILE A 64 -16.04 -3.87 -7.35
CA ILE A 64 -15.01 -4.65 -8.05
C ILE A 64 -15.52 -5.12 -9.41
N GLU A 65 -16.76 -5.59 -9.49
CA GLU A 65 -17.36 -6.04 -10.75
C GLU A 65 -17.50 -4.87 -11.73
N GLN A 66 -17.89 -3.69 -11.26
CA GLN A 66 -17.90 -2.48 -12.07
C GLN A 66 -16.50 -2.11 -12.55
N ALA A 67 -15.49 -2.09 -11.67
CA ALA A 67 -14.11 -1.75 -12.05
C ALA A 67 -13.54 -2.69 -13.12
N LEU A 68 -13.93 -3.97 -13.10
CA LEU A 68 -13.55 -4.93 -14.15
C LEU A 68 -14.21 -4.62 -15.49
N VAL A 69 -15.50 -4.25 -15.49
CA VAL A 69 -16.21 -3.83 -16.70
C VAL A 69 -15.58 -2.57 -17.28
N ASP A 70 -15.33 -1.56 -16.44
CA ASP A 70 -14.69 -0.31 -16.87
C ASP A 70 -13.29 -0.56 -17.43
N TYR A 71 -12.54 -1.51 -16.85
CA TYR A 71 -11.22 -1.89 -17.37
C TYR A 71 -11.32 -2.53 -18.75
N GLN A 72 -12.26 -3.46 -18.92
CA GLN A 72 -12.49 -4.16 -20.19
C GLN A 72 -12.95 -3.20 -21.29
N ASN A 73 -13.70 -2.17 -20.92
CA ASN A 73 -14.17 -1.13 -21.83
C ASN A 73 -13.13 -0.03 -22.09
N GLY A 74 -12.00 -0.03 -21.38
CA GLY A 74 -10.97 1.02 -21.48
C GLY A 74 -11.39 2.35 -20.84
N GLU A 75 -12.39 2.34 -19.96
CA GLU A 75 -12.99 3.54 -19.36
C GLU A 75 -12.31 3.96 -18.05
N LEU A 76 -11.50 3.07 -17.44
CA LEU A 76 -10.82 3.35 -16.16
C LEU A 76 -9.88 4.56 -16.18
N THR A 77 -9.21 4.85 -17.31
CA THR A 77 -8.19 5.90 -17.39
C THR A 77 -8.68 7.22 -17.97
N GLY A 78 -9.97 7.32 -18.34
CA GLY A 78 -10.56 8.56 -18.83
C GLY A 78 -9.91 9.12 -20.11
N GLU A 79 -9.12 8.33 -20.85
CA GLU A 79 -8.62 8.72 -22.17
C GLU A 79 -9.80 8.71 -23.15
N ARG A 80 -10.50 9.84 -23.24
CA ARG A 80 -11.36 10.14 -24.38
C ARG A 80 -10.48 10.13 -25.62
N THR A 81 -10.38 8.98 -26.28
CA THR A 81 -9.83 8.82 -27.63
C THR A 81 -10.74 9.59 -28.57
N THR A 82 -10.58 10.91 -28.56
CA THR A 82 -11.20 11.79 -29.55
C THR A 82 -10.52 11.43 -30.86
N PRO A 83 -11.22 10.87 -31.85
CA PRO A 83 -10.60 10.56 -33.12
C PRO A 83 -10.09 11.88 -33.70
N LEU A 84 -8.78 11.98 -33.91
CA LEU A 84 -8.19 13.04 -34.72
C LEU A 84 -8.76 12.91 -36.13
N VAL A 85 -9.89 13.57 -36.41
CA VAL A 85 -10.33 13.81 -37.78
C VAL A 85 -9.25 14.66 -38.40
N SER A 86 -8.39 14.01 -39.20
CA SER A 86 -7.51 14.66 -40.14
C SER A 86 -8.39 15.35 -41.19
N SER A 87 -8.84 16.55 -40.87
CA SER A 87 -9.23 17.55 -41.86
C SER A 87 -8.00 17.79 -42.75
N ARG A 88 -8.02 17.16 -43.93
CA ARG A 88 -7.22 17.62 -45.07
C ARG A 88 -8.21 18.07 -46.12
N SER A 89 -8.19 19.38 -46.36
CA SER A 89 -8.65 20.02 -47.59
C SER A 89 -7.92 19.47 -48.81
#